data_AF-A0A3D1SXF3-F1
#
_entry.id   AF-A0A3D1SXF3-F1
#
_cell.length_a   1.000
_cell.length_b   1.000
_cell.length_c   1.000
_cell.angle_alpha   90.00
_cell.angle_beta   90.00
_cell.angle_gamma   90.00
#
_symmetry.space_group_name_H-M   'P 1'
#
loop_
_entity.id
_entity.type
_entity.pdbx_description
1 polymer ?
#
loop_
_entity_poly.entity_id
_entity_poly.type
_entity_poly.pdbx_seq_one_letter_code
_entity_poly.pdbx_strand_id
1 'polypeptide(L)' 'GLSEVSDALVIVVSEETGRVSLAKGGELQRIQSSAELVEKLGGIIDKGDPGDPHKVQAPLAWPKWWRLFGGDGR' A
#
# COMPACT_ATOMS: atom_id res chain seq x y z
N GLY A 1 -0.08 2.66 -19.31
CA GLY A 1 0.42 2.96 -17.94
C GLY A 1 1.15 1.76 -17.37
N LEU A 2 2.01 1.93 -16.34
CA LEU A 2 2.74 0.81 -15.73
C LEU A 2 1.79 -0.29 -15.23
N SER A 3 0.71 0.09 -14.55
CA SER A 3 -0.31 -0.83 -14.05
C SER A 3 -1.20 -1.48 -15.12
N GLU A 4 -1.09 -1.08 -16.40
CA GLU A 4 -1.81 -1.73 -17.52
C GLU A 4 -1.02 -2.92 -18.08
N VAL A 5 0.31 -2.87 -17.97
CA VAL A 5 1.23 -3.84 -18.56
C VAL A 5 1.91 -4.72 -17.52
N SER A 6 1.60 -4.50 -16.24
CA SER A 6 2.06 -5.32 -15.12
C SER A 6 0.96 -5.48 -14.07
N ASP A 7 1.21 -6.40 -13.14
CA ASP A 7 0.43 -6.61 -11.93
C ASP A 7 0.73 -5.57 -10.83
N ALA A 8 1.50 -4.52 -11.16
CA ALA A 8 1.91 -3.52 -10.19
C ALA A 8 0.73 -2.70 -9.64
N LEU A 9 0.80 -2.44 -8.34
CA LEU A 9 0.04 -1.38 -7.67
C LEU A 9 0.90 -0.12 -7.59
N VAL A 10 0.43 0.97 -8.19
CA VAL A 10 1.18 2.23 -8.25
C VAL A 10 0.48 3.26 -7.38
N ILE A 11 1.24 3.92 -6.50
CA ILE A 11 0.76 5.06 -5.70
C ILE A 11 1.43 6.31 -6.24
N VAL A 12 0.63 7.33 -6.53
CA VAL A 12 1.11 8.64 -6.99
C VAL A 12 0.71 9.69 -5.96
N VAL A 13 1.67 10.49 -5.52
CA VAL A 13 1.44 11.64 -4.65
C VAL A 13 1.78 12.91 -5.43
N SER A 14 0.82 13.81 -5.58
CA SER A 14 1.07 15.13 -6.15
C SER A 14 1.91 15.95 -5.17
N GLU A 15 3.08 16.41 -5.59
CA GLU A 15 3.96 17.27 -4.78
C GLU A 15 3.24 18.57 -4.35
N GLU A 16 2.60 19.24 -5.30
CA GLU A 16 1.96 20.53 -5.08
C GLU A 16 0.74 20.45 -4.15
N THR A 17 -0.03 19.36 -4.24
CA THR A 17 -1.36 19.30 -3.60
C THR A 17 -1.48 18.21 -2.55
N GLY A 18 -0.46 17.36 -2.40
CA GLY A 18 -0.48 16.19 -1.52
C GLY A 18 -1.53 15.14 -1.89
N ARG A 19 -2.25 15.31 -3.01
CA ARG A 19 -3.31 14.37 -3.42
C ARG A 19 -2.70 13.02 -3.74
N VAL A 20 -3.34 11.98 -3.21
CA VAL A 20 -2.94 10.60 -3.45
C VAL A 20 -3.87 9.96 -4.47
N SER A 21 -3.30 9.23 -5.42
CA SER A 21 -4.02 8.37 -6.36
C SER A 21 -3.38 7.00 -6.41
N LEU A 22 -4.19 5.99 -6.68
CA LEU A 22 -3.78 4.60 -6.77
C LEU A 22 -4.13 4.07 -8.15
N ALA A 23 -3.19 3.41 -8.81
CA ALA A 23 -3.41 2.76 -10.10
C ALA A 23 -3.18 1.26 -10.01
N LYS A 24 -4.14 0.47 -10.51
CA LYS A 24 -4.07 -1.00 -10.57
C LYS A 24 -4.87 -1.50 -11.78
N GLY A 25 -4.31 -2.44 -12.55
CA GLY A 25 -5.01 -3.02 -13.71
C GLY A 25 -5.45 -1.99 -14.75
N GLY A 26 -4.68 -0.90 -14.90
CA GLY A 26 -5.01 0.22 -15.77
C GLY A 26 -6.06 1.21 -15.28
N GLU A 27 -6.65 1.00 -14.11
CA GLU A 27 -7.59 1.95 -13.52
C GLU A 27 -6.88 2.88 -12.55
N LEU A 28 -7.18 4.19 -12.64
CA LEU A 28 -6.68 5.21 -11.72
C LEU A 28 -7.82 5.65 -10.79
N GLN A 29 -7.63 5.47 -9.49
CA GLN A 29 -8.57 5.90 -8.47
C GLN A 29 -7.95 7.00 -7.59
N ARG A 30 -8.70 8.08 -7.37
CA ARG A 30 -8.33 9.12 -6.42
C ARG A 30 -8.70 8.69 -5.00
N ILE A 31 -7.77 8.91 -4.08
CA ILE A 31 -7.94 8.61 -2.66
C ILE A 31 -8.33 9.89 -1.91
N GLN A 32 -9.41 9.82 -1.14
CA GLN A 32 -9.95 10.96 -0.40
C GLN A 32 -9.44 11.04 1.03
N SER A 33 -8.97 9.92 1.60
CA SER A 33 -8.47 9.87 2.98
C SER A 33 -7.36 8.84 3.18
N SER A 34 -6.57 9.02 4.25
CA SER A 34 -5.58 8.04 4.69
C SER A 34 -6.22 6.71 5.09
N ALA A 35 -7.42 6.73 5.68
CA ALA A 35 -8.15 5.53 6.04
C ALA A 35 -8.53 4.69 4.80
N GLU A 36 -9.01 5.34 3.74
CA GLU A 36 -9.32 4.69 2.46
C GLU A 36 -8.06 4.08 1.82
N LEU A 37 -6.91 4.78 1.89
CA LEU A 37 -5.64 4.23 1.40
C LEU A 37 -5.24 2.96 2.14
N VAL A 38 -5.31 2.99 3.48
CA VAL A 38 -4.95 1.87 4.34
C VAL A 38 -5.88 0.68 4.09
N GLU A 39 -7.18 0.91 3.96
CA GLU A 39 -8.16 -0.13 3.63
C GLU A 39 -7.82 -0.80 2.29
N LYS A 40 -7.56 -0.01 1.25
CA LYS A 40 -7.23 -0.52 -0.09
C LYS A 40 -5.91 -1.27 -0.13
N LEU A 41 -4.90 -0.82 0.63
CA LEU A 41 -3.62 -1.53 0.72
C LEU A 41 -3.71 -2.78 1.59
N GLY A 42 -4.48 -2.74 2.68
CA GLY A 42 -4.62 -3.85 3.62
C GLY A 42 -5.27 -5.10 3.02
N GLY A 43 -6.13 -4.94 2.00
CA GLY A 43 -6.70 -6.08 1.26
C GLY A 43 -5.78 -6.65 0.17
N ILE A 44 -4.67 -5.98 -0.14
CA ILE A 44 -3.74 -6.35 -1.22
C ILE A 44 -2.43 -6.89 -0.67
N ILE A 45 -1.97 -6.34 0.45
CA ILE A 45 -0.83 -6.86 1.19
C ILE A 45 -1.36 -8.02 2.03
N ASP A 46 -1.15 -9.23 1.54
CA ASP A 46 -1.53 -10.45 2.23
C ASP A 46 -1.01 -10.41 3.67
N LYS A 47 -1.88 -10.71 4.66
CA LYS A 47 -1.45 -10.99 6.05
C LYS A 47 -0.70 -12.31 6.00
N GLY A 48 0.56 -12.24 5.58
CA GLY A 48 1.20 -13.27 4.78
C GLY A 48 0.90 -14.70 5.19
N ASP A 49 0.55 -15.52 4.21
CA ASP A 49 0.45 -16.96 4.31
C ASP A 49 1.62 -17.51 5.16
N PRO A 50 1.37 -18.24 6.25
CA PRO A 50 2.43 -18.86 7.04
C PRO A 50 3.27 -19.87 6.23
N GLY A 51 2.84 -20.27 5.04
CA GLY A 51 3.54 -21.19 4.14
C GLY A 51 4.33 -20.58 2.97
N ASP A 52 4.33 -19.26 2.76
CA ASP A 52 4.98 -18.66 1.57
C ASP A 52 6.53 -18.67 1.67
N PRO A 53 7.24 -19.44 0.82
CA PRO A 53 8.70 -19.51 0.81
C PRO A 53 9.37 -18.24 0.27
N HIS A 54 8.61 -17.31 -0.33
CA HIS A 54 9.10 -16.04 -0.87
C HIS A 54 8.91 -14.86 0.08
N LYS A 55 8.56 -15.10 1.35
CA LYS A 55 8.57 -14.05 2.38
C LYS A 55 9.97 -13.44 2.50
N VAL A 56 10.11 -12.23 1.97
CA VAL A 56 11.12 -11.29 2.44
C VAL A 56 10.79 -11.06 3.91
N GLN A 57 11.59 -11.60 4.83
CA GLN A 57 11.48 -11.30 6.25
C GLN A 57 11.42 -9.78 6.38
N ALA A 58 10.27 -9.26 6.82
CA ALA A 58 10.15 -7.84 7.11
C ALA A 58 11.32 -7.49 8.05
N PRO A 59 12.16 -6.49 7.71
CA PRO A 59 13.32 -6.18 8.52
C PRO A 59 12.84 -5.98 9.96
N LEU A 60 13.43 -6.73 10.88
CA LEU A 60 13.16 -6.63 12.31
C LEU A 60 13.27 -5.14 12.68
N ALA A 61 12.14 -4.52 13.01
CA ALA A 61 11.93 -3.10 13.30
C ALA A 61 11.63 -2.19 12.10
N TRP A 62 10.35 -2.15 11.73
CA TRP A 62 9.76 -0.92 11.22
C TRP A 62 9.99 0.23 12.22
N PRO A 63 10.30 1.46 11.77
CA PRO A 63 10.49 2.57 12.66
C PRO A 63 9.27 2.83 13.55
N LYS A 64 9.51 3.16 14.84
CA LYS A 64 8.44 3.37 15.84
C LYS A 64 7.40 4.43 15.43
N TRP A 65 7.76 5.38 14.57
CA TRP A 65 6.84 6.40 14.07
C TRP A 65 5.70 5.82 13.21
N TRP A 66 5.89 4.64 12.61
CA TRP A 66 4.85 3.96 11.85
C TRP A 66 3.63 3.55 12.70
N ARG A 67 3.84 3.34 14.01
CA ARG A 67 2.77 3.04 14.97
C ARG A 67 1.86 4.24 15.23
N LEU A 68 2.33 5.47 15.00
CA LEU A 68 1.54 6.69 15.13
C LEU A 68 0.51 6.84 13.99
N PHE A 69 0.72 6.15 12.87
CA PHE A 69 -0.16 6.16 11.70
C PHE A 69 -1.05 4.89 11.60
N GLY A 70 -1.18 4.12 12.69
CA GLY A 70 -2.05 2.94 12.75
C GLY A 70 -1.39 1.62 12.31
N GLY A 71 -0.08 1.59 12.14
CA GLY A 71 0.66 0.39 11.77
C GLY A 71 0.93 -0.55 12.94
N ASP A 72 -0.09 -1.32 13.32
CA ASP A 72 -0.10 -2.74 13.73
C ASP A 72 -1.52 -3.03 14.20
N GLY A 73 -2.40 -3.34 13.25
CA GLY A 73 -3.79 -3.64 13.53
C GLY A 73 -3.89 -4.96 14.29
N ARG A 74 -4.34 -4.88 15.55
CA ARG A 74 -5.10 -5.98 16.15
C ARG A 74 -6.31 -6.28 15.26
#